data_AF-A0A1Z1WB11-F1
#
_entry.id   AF-A0A1Z1WB11-F1
#
_cell.length_a   1.000
_cell.length_b   1.000
_cell.length_c   1.000
_cell.angle_alpha   90.00
_cell.angle_beta   90.00
_cell.angle_gamma   90.00
#
_symmetry.space_group_name_H-M   'P 1'
#
loop_
_entity.id
_entity.type
_entity.pdbx_description
1 polymer ?
#
loop_
_entity_poly.entity_id
_entity_poly.type
_entity_poly.pdbx_seq_one_letter_code
_entity_poly.pdbx_strand_id
1 'polypeptide(L)'
;MDRDEVDRALVRLDAEHEAIETSLLALQDHAGRRLLEGARLTGTTHERWLGTEAQITLLWTYFDAYAGALNTAREVRERRRWPNRDDLLELTRLLRGQSVTVAGGSSSGAAPSITGPAKLTEQFTLEELVARMNDLYAHSLDMVVAADAVWSALPARIDLLAAELQRTRQLAHSVGVRPGEHPSGDDLERITRELTALREQVVSDPLAFWQPTRGSSAPGGGRPHTDRYDHAARALEDVRREIDAVLTVRQDAEARLGRLRDVLSRADRTLAEARSARGEVLAKIAASEVPAVSGPPTALQEQLAMAADYRRNAQWHRLSPLLESLEEKAEDELLRARESLTAVTAPLAVRAELRGRLDAYKAKVARHGLAEDPVLIERYDAARRMLWSAPCDLRVAEQAVLRYQQAAADALTPRVPHQGGPTDRRGKHERGERQTAAVPAAQVHGFVRGRGRRRDVLRHLRPRPGRVRERHGGLPGHGHHGRRAQRPGLAGLGQRRLARHPRQHPLLPVVLVAPLGLGPALALDVERYVGAVGVGAQLRLVGGVLRPQQARRRPGLGAAGAAP
;
A
#
# COMPACT_ATOMS: atom_id res chain seq x y z
N MET A 1 -10.91 44.60 63.52
CA MET A 1 -9.61 43.92 63.39
C MET A 1 -8.61 44.67 64.26
N ASP A 2 -7.62 43.99 64.84
CA ASP A 2 -6.47 44.68 65.45
C ASP A 2 -5.46 45.12 64.38
N ARG A 3 -4.44 45.89 64.77
CA ARG A 3 -3.42 46.42 63.84
C ARG A 3 -2.65 45.29 63.13
N ASP A 4 -2.26 44.26 63.86
CA ASP A 4 -1.44 43.16 63.33
C ASP A 4 -2.27 42.25 62.40
N GLU A 5 -3.58 42.12 62.64
CA GLU A 5 -4.55 41.49 61.74
C GLU A 5 -4.73 42.29 60.45
N VAL A 6 -4.79 43.62 60.51
CA VAL A 6 -4.87 44.47 59.31
C VAL A 6 -3.60 44.37 58.49
N ASP A 7 -2.43 44.50 59.12
CA ASP A 7 -1.14 44.41 58.43
C ASP A 7 -0.96 43.04 57.76
N ARG A 8 -1.34 41.94 58.44
CA ARG A 8 -1.35 40.59 57.84
C ARG A 8 -2.37 40.45 56.70
N ALA A 9 -3.53 41.10 56.81
CA ALA A 9 -4.54 41.04 55.75
C ALA A 9 -4.08 41.80 54.50
N LEU A 10 -3.46 42.97 54.65
CA LEU A 10 -2.90 43.73 53.54
C LEU A 10 -1.79 42.96 52.83
N VAL A 11 -0.83 42.38 53.57
CA VAL A 11 0.23 41.54 52.97
C VAL A 11 -0.35 40.37 52.16
N ARG A 12 -1.41 39.73 52.65
CA ARG A 12 -2.07 38.64 51.90
C ARG A 12 -2.75 39.16 50.62
N LEU A 13 -3.46 40.28 50.69
CA LEU A 13 -4.14 40.88 49.55
C LEU A 13 -3.15 41.43 48.52
N ASP A 14 -1.97 41.90 48.95
CA ASP A 14 -0.90 42.33 48.05
C ASP A 14 -0.36 41.15 47.23
N ALA A 15 -0.11 40.02 47.89
CA ALA A 15 0.30 38.79 47.20
C ALA A 15 -0.80 38.25 46.26
N GLU A 16 -2.07 38.38 46.64
CA GLU A 16 -3.21 38.01 45.80
C GLU A 16 -3.33 38.93 44.58
N HIS A 17 -3.14 40.25 44.77
CA HIS A 17 -3.12 41.23 43.69
C HIS A 17 -2.05 40.92 42.64
N GLU A 18 -0.80 40.70 43.07
CA GLU A 18 0.31 40.35 42.16
C GLU A 18 0.04 39.03 41.40
N ALA A 19 -0.56 38.04 42.08
CA ALA A 19 -0.91 36.76 41.46
C ALA A 19 -2.02 36.90 40.40
N ILE A 20 -3.03 37.74 40.68
CA ILE A 20 -4.11 38.04 39.74
C ILE A 20 -3.55 38.80 38.54
N GLU A 21 -2.75 39.85 38.77
CA GLU A 21 -2.12 40.64 37.70
C GLU A 21 -1.30 39.75 36.76
N THR A 22 -0.44 38.91 37.33
CA THR A 22 0.38 37.95 36.56
C THR A 22 -0.49 37.01 35.71
N SER A 23 -1.60 36.53 36.27
CA SER A 23 -2.53 35.64 35.56
C SER A 23 -3.25 36.35 34.40
N LEU A 24 -3.67 37.59 34.60
CA LEU A 24 -4.32 38.40 33.57
C LEU A 24 -3.37 38.71 32.40
N LEU A 25 -2.12 39.04 32.71
CA LEU A 25 -1.07 39.23 31.70
C LEU A 25 -0.80 37.94 30.92
N ALA A 26 -0.74 36.79 31.61
CA ALA A 26 -0.58 35.49 30.95
C ALA A 26 -1.75 35.16 29.99
N LEU A 27 -2.99 35.51 30.36
CA LEU A 27 -4.15 35.37 29.47
C LEU A 27 -4.08 36.32 28.27
N GLN A 28 -3.56 37.54 28.44
CA GLN A 28 -3.36 38.50 27.36
C GLN A 28 -2.30 38.05 26.36
N ASP A 29 -1.19 37.50 26.85
CA ASP A 29 -0.07 37.05 26.00
C ASP A 29 -0.28 35.67 25.36
N HIS A 30 -1.38 34.99 25.70
CA HIS A 30 -1.65 33.63 25.24
C HIS A 30 -1.75 33.56 23.70
N ALA A 31 -1.05 32.59 23.09
CA ALA A 31 -0.99 32.43 21.63
C ALA A 31 -2.38 32.27 20.99
N GLY A 32 -3.22 31.39 21.54
CA GLY A 32 -4.62 31.23 21.11
C GLY A 32 -5.43 32.53 21.10
N ARG A 33 -5.24 33.44 22.07
CA ARG A 33 -5.94 34.71 22.11
C ARG A 33 -5.52 35.62 20.95
N ARG A 34 -4.21 35.78 20.74
CA ARG A 34 -3.70 36.58 19.61
C ARG A 34 -4.20 36.07 18.26
N LEU A 35 -4.31 34.74 18.12
CA LEU A 35 -4.87 34.13 16.91
C LEU A 35 -6.38 34.41 16.76
N LEU A 36 -7.16 34.35 17.84
CA LEU A 36 -8.58 34.70 17.83
C LEU A 36 -8.81 36.16 17.46
N GLU A 37 -7.99 37.08 17.98
CA GLU A 37 -8.05 38.52 17.67
C GLU A 37 -7.66 38.84 16.21
N GLY A 38 -6.71 38.08 15.64
CA GLY A 38 -6.20 38.32 14.28
C GLY A 38 -6.94 37.57 13.17
N ALA A 39 -7.72 36.54 13.48
CA ALA A 39 -8.38 35.69 12.50
C ALA A 39 -9.78 36.19 12.11
N ARG A 40 -10.21 35.90 10.87
CA ARG A 40 -11.61 36.10 10.47
C ARG A 40 -12.45 34.93 10.99
N LEU A 41 -13.01 35.10 12.19
CA LEU A 41 -13.79 34.07 12.86
C LEU A 41 -15.19 33.92 12.26
N THR A 42 -15.70 32.69 12.25
CA THR A 42 -17.05 32.33 11.80
C THR A 42 -17.68 31.31 12.74
N GLY A 43 -18.99 31.08 12.61
CA GLY A 43 -19.70 30.00 13.30
C GLY A 43 -19.61 30.07 14.82
N THR A 44 -19.42 28.91 15.45
CA THR A 44 -19.43 28.77 16.91
C THR A 44 -18.27 29.53 17.57
N THR A 45 -17.12 29.59 16.91
CA THR A 45 -15.96 30.34 17.42
C THR A 45 -16.25 31.83 17.51
N HIS A 46 -16.85 32.42 16.47
CA HIS A 46 -17.20 33.84 16.46
C HIS A 46 -18.22 34.18 17.56
N GLU A 47 -19.30 33.39 17.68
CA GLU A 47 -20.33 33.60 18.70
C GLU A 47 -19.77 33.54 20.13
N ARG A 48 -18.91 32.55 20.40
CA ARG A 48 -18.26 32.41 21.71
C ARG A 48 -17.24 33.52 21.96
N TRP A 49 -16.48 33.92 20.93
CA TRP A 49 -15.44 34.94 21.06
C TRP A 49 -16.01 36.29 21.48
N LEU A 50 -17.11 36.72 20.87
CA LEU A 50 -17.78 37.98 21.24
C LEU A 50 -18.19 38.00 22.71
N GLY A 51 -18.71 36.89 23.23
CA GLY A 51 -19.04 36.77 24.65
C GLY A 51 -17.81 36.81 25.54
N THR A 52 -16.76 36.10 25.17
CA THR A 52 -15.50 36.06 25.92
C THR A 52 -14.75 37.39 25.90
N GLU A 53 -14.77 38.14 24.80
CA GLU A 53 -14.18 39.47 24.71
C GLU A 53 -14.86 40.45 25.69
N ALA A 54 -16.20 40.40 25.79
CA ALA A 54 -16.95 41.17 26.78
C ALA A 54 -16.62 40.75 28.22
N GLN A 55 -16.44 39.44 28.47
CA GLN A 55 -16.05 38.90 29.77
C GLN A 55 -14.62 39.32 30.16
N ILE A 56 -13.67 39.32 29.23
CA ILE A 56 -12.30 39.78 29.44
C ILE A 56 -12.29 41.29 29.78
N THR A 57 -13.10 42.08 29.08
CA THR A 57 -13.25 43.52 29.38
C THR A 57 -13.82 43.74 30.79
N LEU A 58 -14.83 42.96 31.17
CA LEU A 58 -15.40 42.99 32.52
C LEU A 58 -14.39 42.54 33.59
N LEU A 59 -13.57 41.54 33.28
CA LEU A 59 -12.53 41.03 34.16
C LEU A 59 -11.48 42.11 34.51
N TRP A 60 -11.02 42.88 33.51
CA TRP A 60 -10.13 44.03 33.76
C TRP A 60 -10.83 45.14 34.55
N THR A 61 -12.10 45.41 34.27
CA THR A 61 -12.89 46.39 35.05
C THR A 61 -12.99 45.99 36.53
N TYR A 62 -13.18 44.70 36.82
CA TYR A 62 -13.17 44.18 38.18
C TYR A 62 -11.80 44.23 38.83
N PHE A 63 -10.73 43.94 38.08
CA PHE A 63 -9.36 44.08 38.58
C PHE A 63 -9.02 45.52 38.95
N ASP A 64 -9.38 46.50 38.11
CA ASP A 64 -9.15 47.92 38.39
C ASP A 64 -9.90 48.38 39.65
N ALA A 65 -11.15 47.91 39.82
CA ALA A 65 -11.94 48.19 41.02
C ALA A 65 -11.34 47.55 42.28
N TYR A 66 -10.83 46.33 42.17
CA TYR A 66 -10.10 45.64 43.25
C TYR A 66 -8.82 46.39 43.63
N ALA A 67 -8.00 46.77 42.63
CA ALA A 67 -6.76 47.51 42.83
C ALA A 67 -7.01 48.88 43.47
N GLY A 68 -8.06 49.59 43.04
CA GLY A 68 -8.47 50.86 43.64
C GLY A 68 -8.90 50.73 45.10
N ALA A 69 -9.66 49.68 45.44
CA ALA A 69 -10.07 49.40 46.82
C ALA A 69 -8.88 49.03 47.72
N LEU A 70 -7.94 48.24 47.21
CA LEU A 70 -6.71 47.88 47.92
C LEU A 70 -5.82 49.12 48.16
N ASN A 71 -5.64 49.97 47.16
CA ASN A 71 -4.91 51.23 47.31
C ASN A 71 -5.56 52.17 48.33
N THR A 72 -6.89 52.28 48.31
CA THR A 72 -7.63 53.07 49.32
C THR A 72 -7.38 52.53 50.74
N ALA A 73 -7.36 51.20 50.92
CA ALA A 73 -7.05 50.59 52.20
C ALA A 73 -5.60 50.84 52.64
N ARG A 74 -4.63 50.82 51.72
CA ARG A 74 -3.22 51.17 51.98
C ARG A 74 -3.10 52.63 52.41
N GLU A 75 -3.72 53.56 51.70
CA GLU A 75 -3.72 54.98 52.05
C GLU A 75 -4.26 55.22 53.46
N VAL A 76 -5.41 54.63 53.81
CA VAL A 76 -5.99 54.73 55.16
C VAL A 76 -5.02 54.21 56.23
N ARG A 77 -4.29 53.14 55.93
CA ARG A 77 -3.30 52.54 56.85
C ARG A 77 -2.03 53.39 57.01
N GLU A 78 -1.61 54.09 55.96
CA GLU A 78 -0.40 54.91 55.91
C GLU A 78 -0.61 56.33 56.48
N ARG A 79 -1.85 56.83 56.52
CA ARG A 79 -2.21 58.16 57.08
C ARG A 79 -1.59 58.43 58.47
N ARG A 80 -1.47 57.40 59.31
CA ARG A 80 -0.95 57.53 60.69
C ARG A 80 -0.06 56.36 61.08
N ARG A 81 1.04 56.65 61.79
CA ARG A 81 1.94 55.64 62.38
C ARG A 81 1.23 54.71 63.39
N TRP A 82 0.17 55.21 64.02
CA TRP A 82 -0.71 54.49 64.94
C TRP A 82 -2.17 54.76 64.55
N PRO A 83 -2.85 53.80 63.90
CA PRO A 83 -4.25 53.94 63.51
C PRO A 83 -5.14 54.13 64.74
N ASN A 84 -6.07 55.08 64.69
CA ASN A 84 -7.05 55.25 65.75
C ASN A 84 -8.20 54.23 65.58
N ARG A 85 -9.11 54.15 66.56
CA ARG A 85 -10.27 53.25 66.53
C ARG A 85 -11.14 53.46 65.29
N ASP A 86 -11.33 54.71 64.86
CA ASP A 86 -12.10 55.05 63.67
C ASP A 86 -11.40 54.56 62.39
N ASP A 87 -10.08 54.72 62.29
CA ASP A 87 -9.28 54.21 61.18
C ASP A 87 -9.36 52.67 61.10
N LEU A 88 -9.31 51.97 62.25
CA LEU A 88 -9.44 50.51 62.31
C LEU A 88 -10.85 50.01 61.93
N LEU A 89 -11.90 50.79 62.23
CA LEU A 89 -13.26 50.50 61.79
C LEU A 89 -13.42 50.73 60.28
N GLU A 90 -12.86 51.82 59.75
CA GLU A 90 -12.82 52.11 58.31
C GLU A 90 -12.09 50.99 57.55
N LEU A 91 -10.90 50.59 58.02
CA LEU A 91 -10.11 49.49 57.46
C LEU A 91 -10.85 48.15 57.53
N THR A 92 -11.51 47.85 58.65
CA THR A 92 -12.30 46.62 58.77
C THR A 92 -13.48 46.61 57.78
N ARG A 93 -14.14 47.75 57.57
CA ARG A 93 -15.22 47.88 56.58
C ARG A 93 -14.70 47.76 55.14
N LEU A 94 -13.54 48.33 54.83
CA LEU A 94 -12.94 48.23 53.51
C LEU A 94 -12.50 46.79 53.18
N LEU A 95 -11.90 46.10 54.16
CA LEU A 95 -11.32 44.76 53.97
C LEU A 95 -12.31 43.60 54.09
N ARG A 96 -13.39 43.74 54.88
CA ARG A 96 -14.37 42.67 55.12
C ARG A 96 -15.82 43.04 54.75
N GLY A 97 -16.09 44.32 54.51
CA GLY A 97 -17.41 44.81 54.15
C GLY A 97 -17.60 44.93 52.64
N GLN A 98 -18.83 45.24 52.24
CA GLN A 98 -19.18 45.60 50.87
C GLN A 98 -18.69 47.02 50.60
N SER A 99 -17.48 47.13 50.06
CA SER A 99 -16.75 48.39 49.90
C SER A 99 -16.42 48.70 48.45
N VAL A 100 -16.41 47.71 47.56
CA VAL A 100 -16.06 47.88 46.16
C VAL A 100 -17.33 48.15 45.36
N THR A 101 -17.45 49.35 44.82
CA THR A 101 -18.55 49.75 43.93
C THR A 101 -18.11 49.61 42.49
N VAL A 102 -18.78 48.76 41.71
CA VAL A 102 -18.59 48.65 40.27
C VAL A 102 -19.84 49.19 39.57
N ALA A 103 -19.66 49.97 38.50
CA ALA A 103 -20.78 50.40 37.67
C ALA A 103 -21.51 49.15 37.14
N GLY A 104 -22.81 49.08 37.40
CA GLY A 104 -23.66 47.97 36.98
C GLY A 104 -23.81 48.01 35.47
N GLY A 105 -22.87 47.41 34.75
CA GLY A 105 -22.99 47.17 33.33
C GLY A 105 -24.10 46.16 33.07
N SER A 106 -24.82 46.34 31.96
CA SER A 106 -25.94 45.51 31.47
C SER A 106 -25.56 44.05 31.14
N SER A 107 -24.44 43.54 31.68
CA SER A 107 -23.74 42.32 31.30
C SER A 107 -23.85 41.19 32.35
N SER A 108 -24.77 41.31 33.31
CA SER A 108 -25.21 40.13 34.06
C SER A 108 -26.02 39.25 33.11
N GLY A 109 -25.43 38.14 32.66
CA GLY A 109 -26.04 37.14 31.76
C GLY A 109 -27.28 36.41 32.32
N ALA A 110 -27.91 36.94 33.36
CA ALA A 110 -29.26 36.56 33.76
C ALA A 110 -30.26 37.36 32.91
N ALA A 111 -31.23 36.65 32.32
CA ALA A 111 -32.34 37.28 31.60
C ALA A 111 -32.86 38.52 32.35
N PRO A 112 -33.11 39.65 31.67
CA PRO A 112 -33.55 40.87 32.34
C PRO A 112 -34.80 40.52 33.13
N SER A 113 -34.71 40.60 34.46
CA SER A 113 -35.91 40.46 35.27
C SER A 113 -36.79 41.65 34.90
N ILE A 114 -37.90 41.37 34.23
CA ILE A 114 -38.89 42.36 33.78
C ILE A 114 -39.51 43.13 34.99
N THR A 115 -39.14 42.78 36.22
CA THR A 115 -39.73 43.28 37.47
C THR A 115 -38.72 43.79 38.52
N GLY A 116 -37.44 43.99 38.19
CA GLY A 116 -36.44 44.54 39.13
C GLY A 116 -35.87 45.89 38.68
N PRO A 117 -35.63 46.88 39.58
CA PRO A 117 -34.99 48.13 39.20
C PRO A 117 -33.57 47.84 38.67
N ALA A 118 -33.19 48.47 37.57
CA ALA A 118 -31.83 48.41 37.04
C ALA A 118 -30.86 48.92 38.12
N LYS A 119 -30.09 48.01 38.73
CA LYS A 119 -29.03 48.38 39.68
C LYS A 119 -27.89 49.03 38.89
N LEU A 120 -27.87 50.35 38.85
CA LEU A 120 -26.83 51.17 38.20
C LEU A 120 -25.44 50.99 38.82
N THR A 121 -25.35 50.41 40.03
CA THR A 121 -24.11 50.11 40.74
C THR A 121 -24.29 48.84 41.57
N GLU A 122 -23.34 47.92 41.46
CA GLU A 122 -23.25 46.74 42.31
C GLU A 122 -22.15 46.95 43.37
N GLN A 123 -22.40 46.49 44.60
CA GLN A 123 -21.42 46.52 45.69
C GLN A 123 -20.97 45.11 46.00
N PHE A 124 -19.65 44.92 46.08
CA PHE A 124 -19.02 43.64 46.38
C PHE A 124 -18.09 43.75 47.58
N THR A 125 -17.94 42.63 48.28
CA THR A 125 -16.75 42.38 49.10
C THR A 125 -15.56 42.04 48.20
N LEU A 126 -14.33 42.21 48.70
CA LEU A 126 -13.12 41.82 47.98
C LEU A 126 -13.12 40.32 47.61
N GLU A 127 -13.58 39.47 48.52
CA GLU A 127 -13.65 38.02 48.32
C GLU A 127 -14.67 37.63 47.24
N GLU A 128 -15.85 38.24 47.23
CA GLU A 128 -16.86 38.02 46.17
C GLU A 128 -16.37 38.49 44.80
N LEU A 129 -15.64 39.61 44.75
CA LEU A 129 -15.08 40.14 43.52
C LEU A 129 -14.03 39.19 42.94
N VAL A 130 -13.10 38.71 43.77
CA VAL A 130 -12.09 37.72 43.34
C VAL A 130 -12.75 36.41 42.90
N ALA A 131 -13.77 35.92 43.62
CA ALA A 131 -14.49 34.72 43.20
C ALA A 131 -15.12 34.88 41.80
N ARG A 132 -15.78 36.02 41.53
CA ARG A 132 -16.31 36.33 40.19
C ARG A 132 -15.23 36.48 39.13
N MET A 133 -14.11 37.12 39.47
CA MET A 133 -12.96 37.26 38.58
C MET A 133 -12.39 35.89 38.21
N ASN A 134 -12.26 34.97 39.17
CA ASN A 134 -11.79 33.61 38.94
C ASN A 134 -12.72 32.84 38.00
N ASP A 135 -14.04 32.99 38.15
CA ASP A 135 -15.02 32.35 37.25
C ASP A 135 -14.91 32.90 35.81
N LEU A 136 -14.81 34.22 35.65
CA LEU A 136 -14.63 34.87 34.35
C LEU A 136 -13.30 34.50 33.70
N TYR A 137 -12.22 34.46 34.49
CA TYR A 137 -10.90 34.03 34.05
C TYR A 137 -10.92 32.58 33.56
N ALA A 138 -11.48 31.67 34.36
CA ALA A 138 -11.56 30.25 34.01
C ALA A 138 -12.36 30.02 32.71
N HIS A 139 -13.48 30.73 32.53
CA HIS A 139 -14.29 30.62 31.30
C HIS A 139 -13.56 31.19 30.07
N SER A 140 -12.89 32.33 30.23
CA SER A 140 -12.12 32.96 29.16
C SER A 140 -10.91 32.12 28.75
N LEU A 141 -10.19 31.58 29.74
CA LEU A 141 -9.05 30.70 29.52
C LEU A 141 -9.47 29.38 28.86
N ASP A 142 -10.60 28.79 29.27
CA ASP A 142 -11.11 27.55 28.65
C ASP A 142 -11.31 27.71 27.14
N MET A 143 -11.92 28.83 26.71
CA MET A 143 -12.11 29.11 25.29
C MET A 143 -10.77 29.28 24.55
N VAL A 144 -9.86 30.08 25.10
CA VAL A 144 -8.57 30.40 24.48
C VAL A 144 -7.71 29.14 24.34
N VAL A 145 -7.66 28.29 25.37
CA VAL A 145 -6.92 27.03 25.37
C VAL A 145 -7.58 26.02 24.41
N ALA A 146 -8.91 25.96 24.35
CA ALA A 146 -9.62 25.08 23.42
C ALA A 146 -9.32 25.42 21.95
N ALA A 147 -9.33 26.71 21.59
CA ALA A 147 -9.00 27.16 20.24
C ALA A 147 -7.52 26.87 19.90
N ASP A 148 -6.61 27.17 20.82
CA ASP A 148 -5.18 26.91 20.67
C ASP A 148 -4.87 25.42 20.46
N ALA A 149 -5.52 24.55 21.23
CA ALA A 149 -5.35 23.10 21.11
C ALA A 149 -5.79 22.57 19.74
N VAL A 150 -6.87 23.14 19.16
CA VAL A 150 -7.34 22.76 17.82
C VAL A 150 -6.37 23.25 16.73
N TRP A 151 -5.97 24.53 16.78
CA TRP A 151 -5.05 25.11 15.80
C TRP A 151 -3.64 24.55 15.89
N SER A 152 -3.21 24.06 17.05
CA SER A 152 -1.93 23.37 17.20
C SER A 152 -1.95 21.96 16.60
N ALA A 153 -3.11 21.28 16.58
CA ALA A 153 -3.20 19.87 16.20
C ALA A 153 -3.69 19.64 14.76
N LEU A 154 -4.77 20.29 14.34
CA LEU A 154 -5.47 19.94 13.10
C LEU A 154 -4.78 20.41 11.81
N PRO A 155 -4.14 21.60 11.73
CA PRO A 155 -3.50 22.04 10.49
C PRO A 155 -2.40 21.10 10.00
N ALA A 156 -1.51 20.65 10.90
CA ALA A 156 -0.46 19.69 10.55
C ALA A 156 -1.05 18.36 10.02
N ARG A 157 -2.17 17.92 10.61
CA ARG A 157 -2.88 16.73 10.16
C ARG A 157 -3.49 16.89 8.77
N ILE A 158 -4.05 18.06 8.45
CA ILE A 158 -4.57 18.38 7.12
C ILE A 158 -3.45 18.36 6.08
N ASP A 159 -2.31 18.97 6.38
CA ASP A 159 -1.19 19.03 5.44
C ASP A 159 -0.64 17.63 5.13
N LEU A 160 -0.58 16.73 6.13
CA LEU A 160 -0.21 15.33 5.93
C LEU A 160 -1.21 14.60 5.01
N LEU A 161 -2.52 14.79 5.22
CA LEU A 161 -3.56 14.19 4.38
C LEU A 161 -3.57 14.76 2.96
N ALA A 162 -3.34 16.06 2.81
CA ALA A 162 -3.25 16.72 1.50
C ALA A 162 -2.02 16.22 0.71
N ALA A 163 -0.89 16.00 1.38
CA ALA A 163 0.29 15.44 0.77
C ALA A 163 0.06 13.99 0.29
N GLU A 164 -0.60 13.16 1.10
CA GLU A 164 -0.96 11.80 0.68
C GLU A 164 -1.96 11.80 -0.47
N LEU A 165 -2.98 12.67 -0.41
CA LEU A 165 -3.95 12.84 -1.49
C LEU A 165 -3.25 13.19 -2.81
N GLN A 166 -2.28 14.11 -2.78
CA GLN A 166 -1.54 14.49 -3.98
C GLN A 166 -0.71 13.34 -4.54
N ARG A 167 -0.06 12.53 -3.69
CA ARG A 167 0.63 11.30 -4.12
C ARG A 167 -0.33 10.31 -4.77
N THR A 168 -1.47 10.05 -4.15
CA THR A 168 -2.50 9.13 -4.69
C THR A 168 -3.08 9.64 -6.00
N ARG A 169 -3.26 10.97 -6.17
CA ARG A 169 -3.69 11.57 -7.44
C ARG A 169 -2.65 11.40 -8.55
N GLN A 170 -1.35 11.55 -8.25
CA GLN A 170 -0.28 11.30 -9.21
C GLN A 170 -0.25 9.83 -9.63
N LEU A 171 -0.40 8.91 -8.67
CA LEU A 171 -0.52 7.48 -8.95
C LEU A 171 -1.73 7.21 -9.84
N ALA A 172 -2.93 7.67 -9.45
CA ALA A 172 -4.15 7.53 -10.24
C ALA A 172 -3.97 7.99 -11.69
N HIS A 173 -3.36 9.16 -11.89
CA HIS A 173 -3.10 9.71 -13.21
C HIS A 173 -2.17 8.81 -14.05
N SER A 174 -1.12 8.27 -13.45
CA SER A 174 -0.19 7.34 -14.13
C SER A 174 -0.88 6.03 -14.57
N VAL A 175 -1.93 5.63 -13.88
CA VAL A 175 -2.72 4.41 -14.14
C VAL A 175 -3.86 4.68 -15.11
N GLY A 176 -4.15 5.94 -15.42
CA GLY A 176 -5.28 6.34 -16.26
C GLY A 176 -6.61 6.40 -15.49
N VAL A 177 -6.58 6.39 -14.15
CA VAL A 177 -7.77 6.64 -13.33
C VAL A 177 -8.05 8.14 -13.38
N ARG A 178 -9.15 8.51 -14.05
CA ARG A 178 -9.59 9.91 -14.23
C ARG A 178 -10.98 10.13 -13.63
N PRO A 179 -11.27 11.34 -13.12
CA PRO A 179 -12.63 11.73 -12.75
C PRO A 179 -13.60 11.59 -13.93
N GLY A 180 -14.82 11.13 -13.67
CA GLY A 180 -15.87 10.85 -14.64
C GLY A 180 -15.72 9.54 -15.42
N GLU A 181 -14.51 8.98 -15.48
CA GLU A 181 -14.21 7.71 -16.16
C GLU A 181 -14.13 6.53 -15.17
N HIS A 182 -13.67 6.79 -13.94
CA HIS A 182 -13.46 5.76 -12.92
C HIS A 182 -13.95 6.23 -11.54
N PRO A 183 -14.65 5.40 -10.75
CA PRO A 183 -15.19 5.78 -9.45
C PRO A 183 -14.12 6.28 -8.47
N SER A 184 -12.94 5.65 -8.44
CA SER A 184 -11.81 6.13 -7.64
C SER A 184 -11.34 7.54 -8.03
N GLY A 185 -11.51 7.96 -9.28
CA GLY A 185 -11.23 9.33 -9.72
C GLY A 185 -12.22 10.33 -9.12
N ASP A 186 -13.51 9.99 -9.13
CA ASP A 186 -14.58 10.79 -8.53
C ASP A 186 -14.43 10.88 -7.00
N ASP A 187 -14.05 9.78 -6.36
CA ASP A 187 -13.75 9.74 -4.93
C ASP A 187 -12.57 10.63 -4.56
N LEU A 188 -11.49 10.65 -5.37
CA LEU A 188 -10.38 11.58 -5.15
C LEU A 188 -10.83 13.04 -5.23
N GLU A 189 -11.72 13.40 -6.16
CA GLU A 189 -12.28 14.76 -6.23
C GLU A 189 -13.18 15.09 -5.05
N ARG A 190 -13.99 14.14 -4.60
CA ARG A 190 -14.82 14.28 -3.40
C ARG A 190 -13.96 14.51 -2.16
N ILE A 191 -12.93 13.70 -1.94
CA ILE A 191 -11.98 13.84 -0.82
C ILE A 191 -11.21 15.16 -0.92
N THR A 192 -10.82 15.59 -2.14
CA THR A 192 -10.17 16.89 -2.35
C THR A 192 -11.05 18.04 -1.87
N ARG A 193 -12.34 18.04 -2.24
CA ARG A 193 -13.31 19.05 -1.79
C ARG A 193 -13.52 19.00 -0.29
N GLU A 194 -13.62 17.81 0.29
CA GLU A 194 -13.79 17.61 1.73
C GLU A 194 -12.59 18.16 2.53
N LEU A 195 -11.36 17.82 2.15
CA LEU A 195 -10.16 18.31 2.83
C LEU A 195 -9.99 19.82 2.68
N THR A 196 -10.36 20.39 1.53
CA THR A 196 -10.33 21.84 1.31
C THR A 196 -11.32 22.55 2.23
N ALA A 197 -12.56 22.04 2.32
CA ALA A 197 -13.58 22.58 3.22
C ALA A 197 -13.18 22.44 4.70
N LEU A 198 -12.57 21.30 5.08
CA LEU A 198 -12.06 21.10 6.44
C LEU A 198 -10.96 22.10 6.79
N ARG A 199 -10.05 22.40 5.84
CA ARG A 199 -8.98 23.41 6.03
C ARG A 199 -9.56 24.79 6.27
N GLU A 200 -10.50 25.20 5.43
CA GLU A 200 -11.16 26.50 5.57
C GLU A 200 -11.90 26.60 6.91
N GLN A 201 -12.68 25.56 7.25
CA GLN A 201 -13.47 25.54 8.48
C GLN A 201 -12.60 25.53 9.75
N VAL A 202 -11.46 24.82 9.78
CA VAL A 202 -10.57 24.84 10.97
C VAL A 202 -9.94 26.21 11.18
N VAL A 203 -9.57 26.90 10.09
CA VAL A 203 -8.94 28.22 10.19
C VAL A 203 -9.95 29.26 10.69
N SER A 204 -11.21 29.20 10.26
CA SER A 204 -12.23 30.20 10.63
C SER A 204 -13.09 29.83 11.84
N ASP A 205 -13.24 28.53 12.15
CA ASP A 205 -14.09 28.03 13.24
C ASP A 205 -13.46 26.82 13.97
N PRO A 206 -12.35 27.00 14.72
CA PRO A 206 -11.71 25.93 15.47
C PRO A 206 -12.59 25.28 16.53
N LEU A 207 -13.45 26.04 17.21
CA LEU A 207 -14.30 25.50 18.29
C LEU A 207 -15.38 24.54 17.80
N ALA A 208 -15.74 24.57 16.51
CA ALA A 208 -16.58 23.53 15.90
C ALA A 208 -15.92 22.14 15.94
N PHE A 209 -14.59 22.08 16.08
CA PHE A 209 -13.82 20.84 16.22
C PHE A 209 -13.37 20.59 17.67
N TRP A 210 -13.92 21.30 18.66
CA TRP A 210 -13.59 21.04 20.06
C TRP A 210 -14.64 20.14 20.72
N GLN A 211 -14.19 19.09 21.41
CA GLN A 211 -15.04 18.24 22.22
C GLN A 211 -14.68 18.41 23.71
N PRO A 212 -15.53 19.09 24.50
CA PRO A 212 -15.34 19.20 25.94
C PRO A 212 -15.42 17.83 26.63
N THR A 213 -14.54 17.60 27.61
CA THR A 213 -14.56 16.40 28.45
C THR A 213 -15.60 16.60 29.55
N ARG A 214 -16.65 15.75 29.56
CA ARG A 214 -17.71 15.83 30.56
C ARG A 214 -17.15 15.58 31.96
N GLY A 215 -17.43 16.50 32.88
CA GLY A 215 -17.03 16.39 34.30
C GLY A 215 -15.64 16.90 34.64
N SER A 216 -14.90 17.48 33.68
CA SER A 216 -13.68 18.25 33.99
C SER A 216 -14.05 19.69 34.32
N SER A 217 -13.56 20.19 35.46
CA SER A 217 -13.61 21.62 35.80
C SER A 217 -12.32 22.36 35.44
N ALA A 218 -11.30 21.64 34.95
CA ALA A 218 -10.06 22.26 34.50
C ALA A 218 -10.27 22.99 33.16
N PRO A 219 -9.80 24.25 33.02
CA PRO A 219 -9.79 24.97 31.75
C PRO A 219 -9.05 24.17 30.67
N GLY A 220 -9.61 24.11 29.47
CA GLY A 220 -9.07 23.29 28.37
C GLY A 220 -9.32 21.79 28.54
N GLY A 221 -10.19 21.39 29.46
CA GLY A 221 -10.58 19.99 29.67
C GLY A 221 -11.37 19.43 28.49
N GLY A 222 -10.69 19.03 27.42
CA GLY A 222 -11.30 18.56 26.18
C GLY A 222 -10.26 18.03 25.20
N ARG A 223 -10.70 17.73 23.97
CA ARG A 223 -9.81 17.32 22.88
C ARG A 223 -10.33 17.78 21.52
N PRO A 224 -9.45 17.99 20.54
CA PRO A 224 -9.86 18.17 19.15
C PRO A 224 -10.60 16.93 18.63
N HIS A 225 -11.72 17.16 17.95
CA HIS A 225 -12.57 16.14 17.35
C HIS A 225 -12.02 15.75 15.97
N THR A 226 -11.53 14.51 15.83
CA THR A 226 -10.81 14.08 14.62
C THR A 226 -11.63 13.21 13.66
N ASP A 227 -12.88 12.84 13.99
CA ASP A 227 -13.63 11.81 13.24
C ASP A 227 -13.74 12.08 11.74
N ARG A 228 -13.96 13.34 11.32
CA ARG A 228 -14.01 13.70 9.89
C ARG A 228 -12.66 13.49 9.20
N TYR A 229 -11.55 13.78 9.89
CA TYR A 229 -10.19 13.53 9.40
C TYR A 229 -9.88 12.03 9.34
N ASP A 230 -10.30 11.28 10.34
CA ASP A 230 -10.16 9.83 10.38
C ASP A 230 -10.96 9.16 9.24
N HIS A 231 -12.17 9.66 8.96
CA HIS A 231 -12.99 9.20 7.84
C HIS A 231 -12.34 9.53 6.49
N ALA A 232 -11.90 10.77 6.28
CA ALA A 232 -11.21 11.18 5.05
C ALA A 232 -9.91 10.37 4.83
N ALA A 233 -9.16 10.09 5.91
CA ALA A 233 -7.96 9.26 5.84
C ALA A 233 -8.26 7.81 5.41
N ARG A 234 -9.32 7.20 5.97
CA ARG A 234 -9.75 5.84 5.59
C ARG A 234 -10.24 5.81 4.13
N ALA A 235 -11.06 6.78 3.74
CA ALA A 235 -11.54 6.89 2.37
C ALA A 235 -10.39 7.03 1.36
N LEU A 236 -9.37 7.83 1.68
CA LEU A 236 -8.19 7.98 0.85
C LEU A 236 -7.38 6.67 0.75
N GLU A 237 -7.22 5.96 1.87
CA GLU A 237 -6.54 4.67 1.89
C GLU A 237 -7.30 3.61 1.07
N ASP A 238 -8.62 3.56 1.17
CA ASP A 238 -9.45 2.64 0.39
C ASP A 238 -9.30 2.94 -1.11
N VAL A 239 -9.37 4.21 -1.49
CA VAL A 239 -9.12 4.63 -2.88
C VAL A 239 -7.72 4.24 -3.36
N ARG A 240 -6.69 4.38 -2.52
CA ARG A 240 -5.32 3.95 -2.85
C ARG A 240 -5.27 2.45 -3.12
N ARG A 241 -5.91 1.63 -2.29
CA ARG A 241 -5.97 0.17 -2.49
C ARG A 241 -6.66 -0.21 -3.80
N GLU A 242 -7.74 0.48 -4.16
CA GLU A 242 -8.41 0.26 -5.44
C GLU A 242 -7.50 0.60 -6.62
N ILE A 243 -6.76 1.71 -6.56
CA ILE A 243 -5.78 2.09 -7.59
C ILE A 243 -4.65 1.05 -7.71
N ASP A 244 -4.14 0.57 -6.57
CA ASP A 244 -3.11 -0.49 -6.53
C ASP A 244 -3.62 -1.82 -7.09
N ALA A 245 -4.89 -2.15 -6.87
CA ALA A 245 -5.53 -3.32 -7.46
C ALA A 245 -5.60 -3.20 -9.00
N VAL A 246 -5.99 -2.03 -9.52
CA VAL A 246 -6.00 -1.75 -10.97
C VAL A 246 -4.58 -1.87 -11.55
N LEU A 247 -3.57 -1.33 -10.87
CA LEU A 247 -2.16 -1.48 -11.25
C LEU A 247 -1.74 -2.94 -11.37
N THR A 248 -2.09 -3.74 -10.36
CA THR A 248 -1.76 -5.17 -10.31
C THR A 248 -2.38 -5.92 -11.49
N VAL A 249 -3.66 -5.66 -11.79
CA VAL A 249 -4.36 -6.27 -12.93
C VAL A 249 -3.71 -5.87 -14.26
N ARG A 250 -3.32 -4.60 -14.42
CA ARG A 250 -2.61 -4.14 -15.62
C ARG A 250 -1.27 -4.86 -15.83
N GLN A 251 -0.49 -4.98 -14.77
CA GLN A 251 0.82 -5.62 -14.81
C GLN A 251 0.71 -7.12 -15.10
N ASP A 252 -0.26 -7.83 -14.50
CA ASP A 252 -0.48 -9.25 -14.79
C ASP A 252 -0.89 -9.46 -16.26
N ALA A 253 -1.81 -8.64 -16.78
CA ALA A 253 -2.23 -8.72 -18.18
C ALA A 253 -1.06 -8.48 -19.15
N GLU A 254 -0.17 -7.54 -18.84
CA GLU A 254 1.03 -7.28 -19.64
C GLU A 254 2.02 -8.44 -19.59
N ALA A 255 2.25 -9.01 -18.41
CA ALA A 255 3.09 -10.20 -18.25
C ALA A 255 2.53 -11.41 -19.00
N ARG A 256 1.20 -11.63 -18.95
CA ARG A 256 0.50 -12.68 -19.71
C ARG A 256 0.67 -12.51 -21.21
N LEU A 257 0.45 -11.31 -21.74
CA LEU A 257 0.64 -11.01 -23.16
C LEU A 257 2.10 -11.21 -23.61
N GLY A 258 3.07 -10.86 -22.75
CA GLY A 258 4.49 -11.16 -22.99
C GLY A 258 4.75 -12.65 -23.12
N ARG A 259 4.26 -13.46 -22.17
CA ARG A 259 4.38 -14.92 -22.20
C ARG A 259 3.73 -15.54 -23.44
N LEU A 260 2.54 -15.08 -23.82
CA LEU A 260 1.84 -15.53 -25.03
C LEU A 260 2.67 -15.27 -26.29
N ARG A 261 3.25 -14.08 -26.41
CA ARG A 261 4.13 -13.72 -27.53
C ARG A 261 5.35 -14.64 -27.60
N ASP A 262 5.94 -14.96 -26.45
CA ASP A 262 7.10 -15.86 -26.38
C ASP A 262 6.74 -17.29 -26.79
N VAL A 263 5.59 -17.81 -26.36
CA VAL A 263 5.11 -19.15 -26.72
C VAL A 263 4.85 -19.24 -28.21
N LEU A 264 4.12 -18.29 -28.79
CA LEU A 264 3.85 -18.27 -30.24
C LEU A 264 5.15 -18.11 -31.05
N SER A 265 6.09 -17.27 -30.59
CA SER A 265 7.41 -17.13 -31.25
C SER A 265 8.24 -18.42 -31.20
N ARG A 266 8.08 -19.26 -30.16
CA ARG A 266 8.70 -20.59 -30.11
C ARG A 266 8.01 -21.56 -31.06
N ALA A 267 6.68 -21.52 -31.16
CA ALA A 267 5.93 -22.35 -32.10
C ALA A 267 6.33 -22.03 -33.55
N ASP A 268 6.42 -20.74 -33.91
CA ASP A 268 6.82 -20.29 -35.24
C ASP A 268 8.24 -20.73 -35.62
N ARG A 269 9.20 -20.64 -34.68
CA ARG A 269 10.56 -21.18 -34.86
C ARG A 269 10.56 -22.69 -35.07
N THR A 270 9.80 -23.43 -34.26
CA THR A 270 9.68 -24.89 -34.38
C THR A 270 9.06 -25.29 -35.74
N LEU A 271 8.07 -24.53 -36.23
CA LEU A 271 7.50 -24.75 -37.55
C LEU A 271 8.50 -24.42 -38.67
N ALA A 272 9.33 -23.38 -38.53
CA ALA A 272 10.38 -23.07 -39.49
C ALA A 272 11.45 -24.17 -39.55
N GLU A 273 11.86 -24.70 -38.39
CA GLU A 273 12.74 -25.87 -38.28
C GLU A 273 12.12 -27.09 -38.96
N ALA A 274 10.82 -27.36 -38.72
CA ALA A 274 10.12 -28.46 -39.37
C ALA A 274 10.07 -28.31 -40.91
N ARG A 275 9.93 -27.08 -41.44
CA ARG A 275 9.98 -26.84 -42.89
C ARG A 275 11.38 -27.09 -43.46
N SER A 276 12.43 -26.66 -42.77
CA SER A 276 13.81 -26.91 -43.18
C SER A 276 14.13 -28.41 -43.16
N ALA A 277 13.78 -29.10 -42.07
CA ALA A 277 13.94 -30.55 -41.93
C ALA A 277 13.18 -31.31 -43.02
N ARG A 278 11.98 -30.85 -43.41
CA ARG A 278 11.21 -31.46 -44.50
C ARG A 278 11.96 -31.40 -45.83
N GLY A 279 12.57 -30.25 -46.15
CA GLY A 279 13.42 -30.10 -47.33
C GLY A 279 14.60 -31.07 -47.31
N GLU A 280 15.24 -31.23 -46.15
CA GLU A 280 16.34 -32.18 -45.98
C GLU A 280 15.89 -33.64 -46.15
N VAL A 281 14.76 -34.03 -45.57
CA VAL A 281 14.22 -35.39 -45.67
C VAL A 281 13.88 -35.72 -47.11
N LEU A 282 13.18 -34.82 -47.81
CA LEU A 282 12.82 -35.00 -49.22
C LEU A 282 14.05 -35.09 -50.15
N ALA A 283 15.16 -34.42 -49.79
CA ALA A 283 16.42 -34.54 -50.53
C ALA A 283 17.16 -35.86 -50.24
N LYS A 284 17.06 -36.40 -49.01
CA LYS A 284 17.85 -37.55 -48.54
C LYS A 284 17.13 -38.89 -48.64
N ILE A 285 15.80 -38.90 -48.66
CA ILE A 285 14.96 -40.11 -48.58
C ILE A 285 14.09 -40.20 -49.84
N ALA A 286 14.22 -41.31 -50.57
CA ALA A 286 13.41 -41.57 -51.75
C ALA A 286 11.99 -41.98 -51.33
N ALA A 287 10.99 -41.56 -52.11
CA ALA A 287 9.59 -42.00 -52.01
C ALA A 287 8.96 -41.88 -50.60
N SER A 288 9.42 -40.93 -49.77
CA SER A 288 8.82 -40.68 -48.46
C SER A 288 7.68 -39.66 -48.57
N GLU A 289 6.48 -40.05 -48.16
CA GLU A 289 5.36 -39.13 -47.98
C GLU A 289 5.56 -38.33 -46.68
N VAL A 290 6.29 -37.22 -46.77
CA VAL A 290 6.52 -36.33 -45.63
C VAL A 290 5.37 -35.32 -45.52
N PRO A 291 4.63 -35.28 -44.39
CA PRO A 291 3.51 -34.37 -44.20
C PRO A 291 3.85 -32.91 -44.48
N ALA A 292 2.89 -32.16 -45.04
CA ALA A 292 3.05 -30.73 -45.23
C ALA A 292 3.00 -29.98 -43.88
N VAL A 293 4.00 -29.13 -43.64
CA VAL A 293 4.04 -28.27 -42.46
C VAL A 293 3.29 -26.98 -42.78
N SER A 294 2.17 -26.74 -42.11
CA SER A 294 1.37 -25.52 -42.29
C SER A 294 2.15 -24.25 -41.90
N GLY A 295 1.68 -23.12 -42.40
CA GLY A 295 2.17 -21.78 -42.04
C GLY A 295 1.95 -21.43 -40.55
N PRO A 296 2.53 -20.30 -40.09
CA PRO A 296 2.21 -19.75 -38.77
C PRO A 296 0.70 -19.45 -38.66
N PRO A 297 0.12 -19.54 -37.46
CA PRO A 297 -1.32 -19.34 -37.27
C PRO A 297 -1.66 -17.84 -37.27
N THR A 298 -1.89 -17.25 -38.45
CA THR A 298 -2.21 -15.82 -38.62
C THR A 298 -3.39 -15.37 -37.75
N ALA A 299 -4.42 -16.21 -37.62
CA ALA A 299 -5.59 -15.92 -36.78
C ALA A 299 -5.23 -15.74 -35.28
N LEU A 300 -4.24 -16.47 -34.76
CA LEU A 300 -3.79 -16.27 -33.38
C LEU A 300 -2.96 -15.00 -33.22
N GLN A 301 -2.19 -14.62 -34.24
CA GLN A 301 -1.45 -13.37 -34.24
C GLN A 301 -2.41 -12.17 -34.26
N GLU A 302 -3.49 -12.25 -35.05
CA GLU A 302 -4.57 -11.25 -35.06
C GLU A 302 -5.30 -11.17 -33.72
N GLN A 303 -5.64 -12.32 -33.11
CA GLN A 303 -6.25 -12.34 -31.78
C GLN A 303 -5.31 -11.79 -30.69
N LEU A 304 -4.00 -12.03 -30.77
CA LEU A 304 -3.01 -11.43 -29.87
C LEU A 304 -2.93 -9.90 -30.03
N ALA A 305 -3.00 -9.40 -31.27
CA ALA A 305 -3.06 -7.96 -31.54
C ALA A 305 -4.33 -7.34 -30.95
N MET A 306 -5.48 -7.99 -31.15
CA MET A 306 -6.76 -7.59 -30.55
C MET A 306 -6.71 -7.57 -29.02
N ALA A 307 -6.06 -8.57 -28.39
CA ALA A 307 -5.86 -8.58 -26.94
C ALA A 307 -4.98 -7.40 -26.47
N ALA A 308 -3.94 -7.07 -27.23
CA ALA A 308 -3.11 -5.89 -26.93
C ALA A 308 -3.91 -4.57 -27.06
N ASP A 309 -4.86 -4.49 -27.99
CA ASP A 309 -5.78 -3.36 -28.13
C ASP A 309 -6.78 -3.25 -26.97
N TYR A 310 -7.37 -4.36 -26.53
CA TYR A 310 -8.24 -4.37 -25.36
C TYR A 310 -7.50 -3.90 -24.10
N ARG A 311 -6.24 -4.31 -23.93
CA ARG A 311 -5.38 -3.80 -22.84
C ARG A 311 -5.12 -2.30 -22.97
N ARG A 312 -4.80 -1.79 -24.17
CA ARG A 312 -4.56 -0.36 -24.40
C ARG A 312 -5.77 0.50 -24.05
N ASN A 313 -6.97 0.00 -24.36
CA ASN A 313 -8.23 0.71 -24.14
C ASN A 313 -8.93 0.33 -22.81
N ALA A 314 -8.22 -0.33 -21.89
CA ALA A 314 -8.73 -0.75 -20.57
C ALA A 314 -10.04 -1.58 -20.61
N GLN A 315 -10.25 -2.39 -21.65
CA GLN A 315 -11.45 -3.25 -21.80
C GLN A 315 -11.26 -4.60 -21.10
N TRP A 316 -11.11 -4.58 -19.78
CA TRP A 316 -10.73 -5.74 -18.95
C TRP A 316 -11.70 -6.92 -19.07
N HIS A 317 -13.01 -6.65 -19.15
CA HIS A 317 -14.06 -7.66 -19.26
C HIS A 317 -13.97 -8.50 -20.54
N ARG A 318 -13.44 -7.91 -21.63
CA ARG A 318 -13.19 -8.62 -22.89
C ARG A 318 -11.81 -9.26 -22.92
N LEU A 319 -10.84 -8.63 -22.27
CA LEU A 319 -9.46 -9.11 -22.25
C LEU A 319 -9.32 -10.42 -21.48
N SER A 320 -9.92 -10.56 -20.30
CA SER A 320 -9.75 -11.75 -19.45
C SER A 320 -10.13 -13.06 -20.15
N PRO A 321 -11.35 -13.23 -20.70
CA PRO A 321 -11.72 -14.48 -21.37
C PRO A 321 -10.91 -14.71 -22.66
N LEU A 322 -10.53 -13.63 -23.36
CA LEU A 322 -9.70 -13.74 -24.54
C LEU A 322 -8.30 -14.25 -24.20
N LEU A 323 -7.67 -13.74 -23.14
CA LEU A 323 -6.35 -14.20 -22.68
C LEU A 323 -6.37 -15.67 -22.30
N GLU A 324 -7.36 -16.12 -21.52
CA GLU A 324 -7.49 -17.55 -21.14
C GLU A 324 -7.58 -18.44 -22.38
N SER A 325 -8.42 -18.05 -23.35
CA SER A 325 -8.56 -18.82 -24.60
C SER A 325 -7.30 -18.78 -25.48
N LEU A 326 -6.53 -17.69 -25.42
CA LEU A 326 -5.28 -17.54 -26.16
C LEU A 326 -4.15 -18.36 -25.54
N GLU A 327 -4.12 -18.48 -24.22
CA GLU A 327 -3.13 -19.29 -23.48
C GLU A 327 -3.26 -20.76 -23.88
N GLU A 328 -4.46 -21.32 -23.83
CA GLU A 328 -4.72 -22.71 -24.25
C GLU A 328 -4.35 -22.92 -25.73
N LYS A 329 -4.83 -22.05 -26.63
CA LYS A 329 -4.54 -22.17 -28.07
C LYS A 329 -3.05 -22.03 -28.40
N ALA A 330 -2.32 -21.16 -27.69
CA ALA A 330 -0.89 -20.97 -27.93
C ALA A 330 -0.08 -22.20 -27.50
N GLU A 331 -0.47 -22.85 -26.41
CA GLU A 331 0.14 -24.10 -25.96
C GLU A 331 -0.16 -25.25 -26.94
N ASP A 332 -1.40 -25.36 -27.40
CA ASP A 332 -1.82 -26.34 -28.41
C ASP A 332 -1.04 -26.17 -29.72
N GLU A 333 -0.83 -24.93 -30.18
CA GLU A 333 -0.04 -24.67 -31.39
C GLU A 333 1.44 -25.00 -31.20
N LEU A 334 2.01 -24.75 -30.03
CA LEU A 334 3.38 -25.17 -29.74
C LEU A 334 3.51 -26.70 -29.73
N LEU A 335 2.51 -27.41 -29.19
CA LEU A 335 2.47 -28.87 -29.24
C LEU A 335 2.36 -29.37 -30.68
N ARG A 336 1.42 -28.83 -31.46
CA ARG A 336 1.24 -29.14 -32.89
C ARG A 336 2.52 -28.90 -33.71
N ALA A 337 3.24 -27.81 -33.43
CA ALA A 337 4.50 -27.51 -34.09
C ALA A 337 5.58 -28.56 -33.80
N ARG A 338 5.70 -29.00 -32.54
CA ARG A 338 6.63 -30.06 -32.12
C ARG A 338 6.28 -31.41 -32.72
N GLU A 339 4.99 -31.75 -32.75
CA GLU A 339 4.49 -32.97 -33.40
C GLU A 339 4.81 -32.95 -34.90
N SER A 340 4.63 -31.80 -35.55
CA SER A 340 4.98 -31.62 -36.97
C SER A 340 6.48 -31.83 -37.21
N LEU A 341 7.35 -31.25 -36.38
CA LEU A 341 8.80 -31.45 -36.48
C LEU A 341 9.18 -32.93 -36.30
N THR A 342 8.56 -33.60 -35.32
CA THR A 342 8.80 -35.03 -35.05
C THR A 342 8.36 -35.90 -36.23
N ALA A 343 7.17 -35.66 -36.76
CA ALA A 343 6.63 -36.39 -37.91
C ALA A 343 7.51 -36.21 -39.15
N VAL A 344 8.00 -34.99 -39.39
CA VAL A 344 8.89 -34.69 -40.52
C VAL A 344 10.24 -35.38 -40.40
N THR A 345 10.82 -35.41 -39.19
CA THR A 345 12.18 -35.95 -38.97
C THR A 345 12.21 -37.47 -38.80
N ALA A 346 11.06 -38.12 -38.58
CA ALA A 346 10.96 -39.56 -38.36
C ALA A 346 11.67 -40.42 -39.43
N PRO A 347 11.57 -40.16 -40.76
CA PRO A 347 12.27 -40.97 -41.75
C PRO A 347 13.80 -40.90 -41.65
N LEU A 348 14.37 -39.73 -41.29
CA LEU A 348 15.80 -39.60 -41.05
C LEU A 348 16.24 -40.34 -39.79
N ALA A 349 15.41 -40.34 -38.75
CA ALA A 349 15.64 -41.12 -37.54
C ALA A 349 15.67 -42.62 -37.83
N VAL A 350 14.71 -43.14 -38.60
CA VAL A 350 14.69 -44.55 -39.06
C VAL A 350 15.96 -44.89 -39.85
N ARG A 351 16.40 -44.01 -40.75
CA ARG A 351 17.66 -44.20 -41.48
C ARG A 351 18.87 -44.32 -40.54
N ALA A 352 18.95 -43.45 -39.53
CA ALA A 352 20.03 -43.46 -38.55
C ALA A 352 19.99 -44.73 -37.69
N GLU A 353 18.80 -45.18 -37.29
CA GLU A 353 18.61 -46.44 -36.56
C GLU A 353 19.07 -47.64 -37.38
N LEU A 354 18.67 -47.75 -38.66
CA LEU A 354 19.08 -48.84 -39.54
C LEU A 354 20.60 -48.90 -39.74
N ARG A 355 21.26 -47.74 -39.84
CA ARG A 355 22.73 -47.65 -39.87
C ARG A 355 23.36 -48.20 -38.58
N GLY A 356 22.89 -47.73 -37.42
CA GLY A 356 23.37 -48.20 -36.13
C GLY A 356 23.14 -49.71 -35.93
N ARG A 357 21.98 -50.23 -36.36
CA ARG A 357 21.68 -51.67 -36.35
C ARG A 357 22.63 -52.44 -37.25
N LEU A 358 22.89 -51.98 -38.47
CA LEU A 358 23.81 -52.64 -39.39
C LEU A 358 25.23 -52.71 -38.79
N ASP A 359 25.72 -51.60 -38.24
CA ASP A 359 27.04 -51.52 -37.61
C ASP A 359 27.15 -52.42 -36.37
N ALA A 360 26.09 -52.50 -35.55
CA ALA A 360 26.04 -53.40 -34.41
C ALA A 360 26.14 -54.88 -34.81
N TYR A 361 25.42 -55.30 -35.86
CA TYR A 361 25.50 -56.67 -36.36
C TYR A 361 26.85 -56.97 -37.02
N LYS A 362 27.46 -56.00 -37.72
CA LYS A 362 28.84 -56.14 -38.22
C LYS A 362 29.82 -56.40 -37.09
N ALA A 363 29.75 -55.63 -36.01
CA ALA A 363 30.60 -55.83 -34.84
C ALA A 363 30.35 -57.20 -34.20
N LYS A 364 29.10 -57.67 -34.15
CA LYS A 364 28.76 -59.01 -33.64
C LYS A 364 29.37 -60.12 -34.49
N VAL A 365 29.20 -60.09 -35.81
CA VAL A 365 29.79 -61.06 -36.75
C VAL A 365 31.32 -61.10 -36.62
N ALA A 366 31.96 -59.93 -36.54
CA ALA A 366 33.42 -59.83 -36.39
C ALA A 366 33.92 -60.46 -35.07
N ARG A 367 33.21 -60.28 -33.96
CA ARG A 367 33.57 -60.89 -32.67
C ARG A 367 33.54 -62.42 -32.68
N HIS A 368 32.73 -63.02 -33.57
CA HIS A 368 32.63 -64.47 -33.72
C HIS A 368 33.53 -65.04 -34.82
N GLY A 369 34.45 -64.24 -35.38
CA GLY A 369 35.41 -64.70 -36.39
C GLY A 369 34.82 -64.92 -37.78
N LEU A 370 33.57 -64.51 -38.02
CA LEU A 370 32.84 -64.73 -39.28
C LEU A 370 32.93 -63.52 -40.23
N ALA A 371 33.89 -62.61 -40.00
CA ALA A 371 34.02 -61.38 -40.77
C ALA A 371 34.41 -61.61 -42.24
N GLU A 372 35.06 -62.74 -42.54
CA GLU A 372 35.57 -63.08 -43.87
C GLU A 372 34.58 -63.92 -44.70
N ASP A 373 33.39 -64.24 -44.17
CA ASP A 373 32.37 -64.97 -44.91
C ASP A 373 31.90 -64.15 -46.14
N PRO A 374 32.12 -64.64 -47.37
CA PRO A 374 31.76 -63.91 -48.59
C PRO A 374 30.29 -63.52 -48.67
N VAL A 375 29.39 -64.35 -48.13
CA VAL A 375 27.94 -64.10 -48.15
C VAL A 375 27.56 -62.97 -47.20
N LEU A 376 28.22 -62.88 -46.03
CA LEU A 376 28.00 -61.80 -45.07
C LEU A 376 28.56 -60.48 -45.57
N ILE A 377 29.73 -60.49 -46.22
CA ILE A 377 30.34 -59.31 -46.84
C ILE A 377 29.42 -58.76 -47.94
N GLU A 378 28.94 -59.61 -48.86
CA GLU A 378 28.07 -59.19 -49.95
C GLU A 378 26.77 -58.56 -49.43
N ARG A 379 26.12 -59.21 -48.45
CA ARG A 379 24.88 -58.71 -47.85
C ARG A 379 25.09 -57.43 -47.05
N TYR A 380 26.23 -57.30 -46.35
CA TYR A 380 26.61 -56.08 -45.66
C TYR A 380 26.82 -54.92 -46.64
N ASP A 381 27.58 -55.16 -47.71
CA ASP A 381 27.86 -54.13 -48.72
C ASP A 381 26.59 -53.72 -49.48
N ALA A 382 25.68 -54.66 -49.74
CA ALA A 382 24.36 -54.35 -50.31
C ALA A 382 23.55 -53.43 -49.39
N ALA A 383 23.47 -53.74 -48.08
CA ALA A 383 22.77 -52.89 -47.11
C ALA A 383 23.44 -51.52 -46.95
N ARG A 384 24.78 -51.48 -46.91
CA ARG A 384 25.58 -50.25 -46.79
C ARG A 384 25.40 -49.34 -48.00
N ARG A 385 25.43 -49.87 -49.22
CA ARG A 385 25.19 -49.09 -50.45
C ARG A 385 23.83 -48.40 -50.41
N MET A 386 22.78 -49.10 -49.99
CA MET A 386 21.44 -48.52 -49.88
C MET A 386 21.35 -47.45 -48.77
N LEU A 387 21.92 -47.70 -47.58
CA LEU A 387 21.82 -46.76 -46.46
C LEU A 387 22.68 -45.49 -46.62
N TRP A 388 23.74 -45.52 -47.41
CA TRP A 388 24.62 -44.37 -47.66
C TRP A 388 24.36 -43.66 -49.00
N SER A 389 23.42 -44.11 -49.81
CA SER A 389 22.98 -43.38 -51.00
C SER A 389 22.12 -42.14 -50.66
N ALA A 390 22.04 -41.18 -51.58
CA ALA A 390 21.08 -40.09 -51.51
C ALA A 390 20.49 -39.88 -52.91
N PRO A 391 19.16 -40.05 -53.10
CA PRO A 391 18.14 -40.38 -52.09
C PRO A 391 18.12 -41.88 -51.71
N CYS A 392 17.84 -42.19 -50.43
CA CYS A 392 17.77 -43.55 -49.88
C CYS A 392 16.33 -44.06 -49.84
N ASP A 393 16.04 -45.21 -50.46
CA ASP A 393 14.77 -45.91 -50.28
C ASP A 393 14.79 -46.69 -48.95
N LEU A 394 14.04 -46.20 -47.96
CA LEU A 394 14.02 -46.78 -46.62
C LEU A 394 13.46 -48.21 -46.60
N ARG A 395 12.48 -48.53 -47.44
CA ARG A 395 11.85 -49.87 -47.47
C ARG A 395 12.84 -50.90 -47.99
N VAL A 396 13.54 -50.55 -49.07
CA VAL A 396 14.58 -51.42 -49.65
C VAL A 396 15.79 -51.54 -48.72
N ALA A 397 16.20 -50.44 -48.08
CA ALA A 397 17.30 -50.44 -47.12
C ALA A 397 16.99 -51.31 -45.88
N GLU A 398 15.77 -51.22 -45.34
CA GLU A 398 15.33 -52.05 -44.22
C GLU A 398 15.37 -53.55 -44.57
N GLN A 399 14.85 -53.94 -45.73
CA GLN A 399 14.90 -55.31 -46.21
C GLN A 399 16.34 -55.82 -46.40
N ALA A 400 17.24 -54.98 -46.91
CA ALA A 400 18.66 -55.33 -47.04
C ALA A 400 19.33 -55.56 -45.68
N VAL A 401 19.03 -54.72 -44.68
CA VAL A 401 19.51 -54.91 -43.29
C VAL A 401 18.93 -56.20 -42.69
N LEU A 402 17.64 -56.48 -42.88
CA LEU A 402 17.01 -57.71 -42.39
C LEU A 402 17.64 -58.98 -43.01
N ARG A 403 17.92 -58.97 -44.32
CA ARG A 403 18.60 -60.10 -44.99
C ARG A 403 20.02 -60.33 -44.45
N TYR A 404 20.74 -59.27 -44.10
CA TYR A 404 22.04 -59.38 -43.44
C TYR A 404 21.91 -59.90 -42.00
N GLN A 405 20.91 -59.43 -41.24
CA GLN A 405 20.63 -59.91 -39.88
C GLN A 405 20.28 -61.41 -39.86
N GLN A 406 19.45 -61.88 -40.79
CA GLN A 406 19.13 -63.29 -40.95
C GLN A 406 20.37 -64.11 -41.31
N ALA A 407 21.18 -63.65 -42.26
CA ALA A 407 22.44 -64.29 -42.63
C ALA A 407 23.38 -64.45 -41.42
N ALA A 408 23.53 -63.38 -40.65
CA ALA A 408 24.35 -63.36 -39.45
C ALA A 408 23.77 -64.31 -38.38
N ALA A 409 22.46 -64.35 -38.20
CA ALA A 409 21.83 -65.26 -37.25
C ALA A 409 22.02 -66.73 -37.66
N ASP A 410 21.81 -67.07 -38.94
CA ASP A 410 21.99 -68.41 -39.48
C ASP A 410 23.45 -68.88 -39.33
N ALA A 411 24.42 -68.01 -39.62
CA ALA A 411 25.85 -68.31 -39.49
C ALA A 411 26.30 -68.45 -38.03
N LEU A 412 25.62 -67.77 -37.09
CA LEU A 412 25.87 -67.85 -35.65
C LEU A 412 25.15 -69.04 -34.98
N THR A 413 24.26 -69.74 -35.70
CA THR A 413 23.52 -70.91 -35.18
C THR A 413 24.31 -72.20 -35.45
N PRO A 414 24.58 -73.06 -34.47
CA PRO A 414 25.35 -74.29 -34.68
C PRO A 414 24.60 -75.28 -35.59
N ARG A 415 25.20 -75.70 -36.70
CA ARG A 415 24.66 -76.76 -37.58
C ARG A 415 24.92 -78.14 -36.97
N VAL A 416 23.88 -78.87 -36.56
CA VAL A 416 23.94 -80.31 -36.23
C VAL A 416 23.87 -81.13 -37.53
N PRO A 417 24.78 -82.08 -37.83
CA PRO A 417 24.73 -82.85 -39.08
C PRO A 417 23.72 -84.02 -38.99
N HIS A 418 22.88 -84.16 -40.04
CA HIS A 418 22.06 -85.35 -40.28
C HIS A 418 22.92 -86.52 -40.83
N GLN A 419 22.83 -87.71 -40.23
CA GLN A 419 23.29 -88.99 -40.81
C GLN A 419 22.08 -89.83 -41.26
N GLY A 420 22.23 -90.47 -42.44
CA GLY A 420 21.22 -91.28 -43.12
C GLY A 420 20.90 -92.63 -42.47
N GLY A 421 19.74 -93.18 -42.84
CA GLY A 421 19.14 -94.40 -42.27
C GLY A 421 19.82 -95.73 -42.64
N PRO A 422 19.28 -96.85 -42.12
CA PRO A 422 18.58 -97.77 -43.01
C PRO A 422 17.30 -98.44 -42.44
N THR A 423 16.66 -99.16 -43.35
CA THR A 423 15.35 -99.84 -43.44
C THR A 423 14.97 -100.94 -42.44
N ASP A 424 13.69 -100.88 -42.01
CA ASP A 424 12.64 -101.92 -41.94
C ASP A 424 12.87 -103.30 -41.26
N ARG A 425 12.08 -103.60 -40.21
CA ARG A 425 11.19 -104.80 -40.11
C ARG A 425 10.35 -104.89 -38.82
N ARG A 426 9.02 -105.04 -39.03
CA ARG A 426 8.00 -105.83 -38.29
C ARG A 426 7.69 -105.55 -36.79
N GLY A 427 6.57 -104.84 -36.58
CA GLY A 427 5.29 -105.35 -36.03
C GLY A 427 5.18 -105.86 -34.58
N LYS A 428 4.43 -105.15 -33.72
CA LYS A 428 3.05 -105.48 -33.25
C LYS A 428 2.60 -104.63 -32.03
N HIS A 429 1.27 -104.49 -31.93
CA HIS A 429 0.42 -104.10 -30.79
C HIS A 429 0.01 -102.62 -30.56
N GLU A 430 -1.08 -102.26 -31.25
CA GLU A 430 -2.39 -101.84 -30.73
C GLU A 430 -2.55 -100.89 -29.51
N ARG A 431 -3.30 -99.81 -29.84
CA ARG A 431 -4.45 -99.17 -29.15
C ARG A 431 -4.20 -98.24 -27.95
N GLY A 432 -4.64 -97.00 -28.16
CA GLY A 432 -4.95 -96.01 -27.12
C GLY A 432 -5.29 -94.65 -27.73
N GLU A 433 -6.53 -94.49 -28.20
CA GLU A 433 -7.10 -93.22 -28.67
C GLU A 433 -6.97 -92.10 -27.62
N ARG A 434 -6.69 -90.87 -28.07
CA ARG A 434 -7.48 -89.66 -27.73
C ARG A 434 -7.08 -88.44 -28.57
N GLN A 435 -8.12 -87.91 -29.24
CA GLN A 435 -8.29 -86.68 -30.02
C GLN A 435 -7.57 -85.46 -29.45
N THR A 436 -6.67 -84.79 -30.18
CA THR A 436 -6.85 -83.73 -31.20
C THR A 436 -7.55 -82.45 -30.70
N ALA A 437 -6.73 -81.44 -30.39
CA ALA A 437 -7.11 -80.03 -30.41
C ALA A 437 -6.22 -79.31 -31.44
N ALA A 438 -6.86 -78.78 -32.48
CA ALA A 438 -6.25 -77.92 -33.49
C ALA A 438 -6.88 -76.53 -33.38
N VAL A 439 -6.06 -75.49 -33.38
CA VAL A 439 -6.48 -74.09 -33.52
C VAL A 439 -5.66 -73.50 -34.68
N PRO A 440 -6.29 -72.94 -35.73
CA PRO A 440 -5.57 -72.19 -36.76
C PRO A 440 -5.63 -70.68 -36.51
N ALA A 441 -4.68 -69.98 -37.13
CA ALA A 441 -4.55 -68.53 -37.16
C ALA A 441 -5.39 -67.88 -38.28
N ALA A 442 -5.90 -66.67 -38.06
CA ALA A 442 -6.14 -65.60 -39.05
C ALA A 442 -6.49 -64.29 -38.28
N GLN A 443 -5.82 -63.15 -38.42
CA GLN A 443 -5.72 -62.19 -39.54
C GLN A 443 -6.77 -61.03 -39.45
N VAL A 444 -6.25 -59.84 -39.11
CA VAL A 444 -6.49 -58.52 -39.75
C VAL A 444 -7.76 -57.66 -39.48
N HIS A 445 -7.46 -56.39 -39.18
CA HIS A 445 -8.20 -55.10 -39.29
C HIS A 445 -9.53 -54.85 -38.56
N GLY A 446 -9.61 -53.66 -37.93
CA GLY A 446 -10.88 -53.06 -37.56
C GLY A 446 -10.76 -51.88 -36.58
N PHE A 447 -10.61 -50.68 -37.12
CA PHE A 447 -10.62 -49.39 -36.45
C PHE A 447 -12.01 -49.07 -35.83
N VAL A 448 -12.05 -48.22 -34.78
CA VAL A 448 -13.01 -47.10 -34.53
C VAL A 448 -13.46 -46.98 -33.05
N ARG A 449 -12.97 -45.88 -32.45
CA ARG A 449 -13.57 -44.92 -31.49
C ARG A 449 -14.70 -45.35 -30.55
N GLY A 450 -14.58 -44.93 -29.28
CA GLY A 450 -15.75 -44.56 -28.48
C GLY A 450 -15.53 -44.23 -27.01
N ARG A 451 -15.18 -42.97 -26.72
CA ARG A 451 -15.59 -42.11 -25.57
C ARG A 451 -15.83 -42.69 -24.16
N GLY A 452 -15.29 -41.95 -23.18
CA GLY A 452 -15.98 -41.68 -21.89
C GLY A 452 -15.11 -41.87 -20.65
N ARG A 453 -14.24 -40.93 -20.29
CA ARG A 453 -14.44 -39.92 -19.21
C ARG A 453 -15.03 -40.46 -17.89
N ARG A 454 -14.18 -40.51 -16.84
CA ARG A 454 -14.23 -39.77 -15.55
C ARG A 454 -13.62 -40.61 -14.41
N ARG A 455 -12.56 -40.09 -13.77
CA ARG A 455 -12.49 -39.57 -12.37
C ARG A 455 -12.46 -40.71 -11.33
N ASP A 456 -11.67 -40.72 -10.27
CA ASP A 456 -11.00 -39.66 -9.52
C ASP A 456 -9.93 -40.26 -8.57
N VAL A 457 -8.89 -39.47 -8.29
CA VAL A 457 -8.29 -39.20 -6.97
C VAL A 457 -7.61 -40.32 -6.16
N LEU A 458 -6.30 -40.12 -5.88
CA LEU A 458 -5.67 -40.03 -4.53
C LEU A 458 -4.15 -39.89 -4.73
N ARG A 459 -3.58 -38.69 -4.56
CA ARG A 459 -2.97 -38.11 -3.34
C ARG A 459 -1.45 -38.31 -3.19
N HIS A 460 -0.78 -37.16 -3.24
CA HIS A 460 0.37 -36.68 -2.45
C HIS A 460 1.66 -37.51 -2.35
N LEU A 461 2.72 -36.97 -2.98
CA LEU A 461 4.08 -37.03 -2.45
C LEU A 461 4.70 -35.62 -2.42
N ARG A 462 5.05 -35.15 -1.22
CA ARG A 462 5.92 -33.99 -0.97
C ARG A 462 7.37 -34.34 -1.37
N PRO A 463 8.18 -33.40 -1.89
CA PRO A 463 9.63 -33.56 -1.93
C PRO A 463 10.29 -32.94 -0.69
N ARG A 464 11.30 -33.63 -0.14
CA ARG A 464 12.26 -33.11 0.85
C ARG A 464 13.36 -32.30 0.14
N PRO A 465 13.95 -31.28 0.78
CA PRO A 465 15.03 -30.49 0.19
C PRO A 465 16.39 -31.18 0.31
N GLY A 466 17.21 -31.02 -0.74
CA GLY A 466 18.57 -31.54 -0.83
C GLY A 466 19.59 -30.70 -0.04
N ARG A 467 20.53 -31.42 0.58
CA ARG A 467 21.72 -30.89 1.27
C ARG A 467 22.74 -30.35 0.25
N VAL A 468 23.22 -29.14 0.46
CA VAL A 468 24.48 -28.65 -0.11
C VAL A 468 25.54 -28.62 0.99
N ARG A 469 26.70 -29.20 0.68
CA ARG A 469 27.92 -29.27 1.49
C ARG A 469 28.64 -27.93 1.43
N GLU A 470 28.85 -27.29 2.58
CA GLU A 470 29.92 -26.30 2.75
C GLU A 470 31.11 -26.95 3.45
N ARG A 471 32.32 -26.69 2.93
CA ARG A 471 33.59 -27.11 3.52
C ARG A 471 34.10 -25.98 4.40
N HIS A 472 34.41 -26.31 5.65
CA HIS A 472 35.18 -25.49 6.58
C HIS A 472 36.67 -25.48 6.26
N GLY A 473 37.31 -24.33 6.46
CA GLY A 473 38.69 -24.18 6.91
C GLY A 473 38.73 -23.15 8.05
N GLY A 474 39.17 -23.56 9.24
CA GLY A 474 39.45 -22.70 10.41
C GLY A 474 40.82 -22.00 10.30
N LEU A 475 41.36 -21.20 11.22
CA LEU A 475 41.27 -20.90 12.68
C LEU A 475 42.09 -19.56 12.88
N PRO A 476 42.45 -19.06 14.10
CA PRO A 476 41.65 -18.64 15.26
C PRO A 476 42.07 -17.25 15.84
N GLY A 477 41.40 -16.76 16.90
CA GLY A 477 42.01 -15.80 17.84
C GLY A 477 41.08 -15.04 18.79
N HIS A 478 41.10 -15.41 20.09
CA HIS A 478 40.77 -14.68 21.34
C HIS A 478 39.42 -13.92 21.45
N GLY A 479 38.57 -14.07 22.48
CA GLY A 479 38.75 -14.49 23.86
C GLY A 479 38.42 -13.32 24.80
N HIS A 480 37.25 -13.31 25.46
CA HIS A 480 37.09 -12.89 26.87
C HIS A 480 35.66 -13.10 27.42
N HIS A 481 35.65 -13.34 28.73
CA HIS A 481 34.60 -13.82 29.63
C HIS A 481 33.47 -12.83 29.99
N GLY A 482 32.33 -13.37 30.46
CA GLY A 482 31.42 -12.62 31.35
C GLY A 482 30.07 -13.27 31.70
N ARG A 483 30.06 -14.20 32.67
CA ARG A 483 29.01 -14.63 33.65
C ARG A 483 27.54 -14.18 33.46
N ARG A 484 26.57 -15.11 33.33
CA ARG A 484 25.77 -15.85 34.37
C ARG A 484 24.85 -15.01 35.28
N ALA A 485 23.53 -15.24 35.18
CA ALA A 485 22.57 -15.67 36.24
C ALA A 485 21.12 -15.31 35.82
N GLN A 486 20.26 -16.24 35.42
CA GLN A 486 19.29 -17.02 36.23
C GLN A 486 18.19 -16.21 36.97
N ARG A 487 16.94 -16.42 36.50
CA ARG A 487 15.59 -16.15 37.06
C ARG A 487 15.34 -16.86 38.42
N PRO A 488 14.15 -16.84 39.09
CA PRO A 488 12.81 -16.22 38.84
C PRO A 488 12.26 -15.44 40.07
N GLY A 489 11.17 -14.64 40.05
CA GLY A 489 9.75 -14.99 39.93
C GLY A 489 9.11 -15.35 41.28
N LEU A 490 8.24 -14.50 41.85
CA LEU A 490 7.36 -14.82 42.98
C LEU A 490 6.04 -14.02 42.90
N ALA A 491 4.97 -14.70 43.25
CA ALA A 491 3.57 -14.28 43.19
C ALA A 491 3.04 -13.88 44.57
N GLY A 492 2.01 -13.01 44.56
CA GLY A 492 0.88 -13.02 45.50
C GLY A 492 1.07 -12.35 46.86
N LEU A 493 0.17 -11.41 47.17
CA LEU A 493 -0.61 -11.37 48.42
C LEU A 493 -1.58 -10.17 48.36
N GLY A 494 -2.87 -10.45 48.53
CA GLY A 494 -3.89 -9.44 48.78
C GLY A 494 -4.10 -9.20 50.28
N GLN A 495 -4.70 -8.06 50.62
CA GLN A 495 -5.57 -7.84 51.79
C GLN A 495 -6.11 -6.40 51.72
N ARG A 496 -7.43 -6.22 51.61
CA ARG A 496 -8.42 -5.93 52.67
C ARG A 496 -8.56 -4.44 53.03
N ARG A 497 -9.77 -3.96 52.72
CA ARG A 497 -10.56 -2.84 53.27
C ARG A 497 -10.09 -2.27 54.61
N LEU A 498 -10.10 -0.93 54.69
CA LEU A 498 -10.63 -0.20 55.84
C LEU A 498 -11.32 1.09 55.37
N ALA A 499 -12.61 1.18 55.67
CA ALA A 499 -13.41 2.39 55.55
C ALA A 499 -13.15 3.27 56.77
N ARG A 500 -12.89 4.57 56.55
CA ARG A 500 -13.03 5.62 57.57
C ARG A 500 -13.55 6.90 56.90
N HIS A 501 -14.76 7.30 57.27
CA HIS A 501 -15.24 8.67 57.13
C HIS A 501 -14.39 9.62 57.99
N PRO A 502 -14.16 10.85 57.53
CA PRO A 502 -14.15 12.00 58.42
C PRO A 502 -15.29 12.98 58.09
N ARG A 503 -15.76 13.60 59.17
CA ARG A 503 -16.79 14.62 59.23
C ARG A 503 -16.32 15.94 58.59
N GLN A 504 -17.30 16.70 58.14
CA GLN A 504 -17.22 18.05 57.58
C GLN A 504 -16.67 19.08 58.60
N HIS A 505 -15.76 19.95 58.15
CA HIS A 505 -15.76 21.39 58.38
C HIS A 505 -15.02 22.07 57.21
N PRO A 506 -15.47 23.24 56.71
CA PRO A 506 -14.95 23.86 55.51
C PRO A 506 -13.78 24.78 55.86
N LEU A 507 -12.60 24.48 55.32
CA LEU A 507 -11.54 25.46 55.15
C LEU A 507 -11.07 25.34 53.71
N LEU A 508 -11.39 26.38 52.94
CA LEU A 508 -10.95 26.60 51.57
C LEU A 508 -9.42 26.50 51.50
N PRO A 509 -8.85 25.64 50.65
CA PRO A 509 -7.57 25.92 50.06
C PRO A 509 -7.85 26.68 48.75
N VAL A 510 -7.56 27.98 48.73
CA VAL A 510 -7.30 28.70 47.48
C VAL A 510 -6.05 28.06 46.88
N VAL A 511 -6.25 27.09 46.01
CA VAL A 511 -5.19 26.53 45.19
C VAL A 511 -5.22 27.29 43.87
N LEU A 512 -4.32 28.27 43.78
CA LEU A 512 -3.73 28.70 42.53
C LEU A 512 -3.41 27.46 41.69
N VAL A 513 -4.03 27.32 40.53
CA VAL A 513 -3.55 26.40 39.51
C VAL A 513 -2.18 26.93 39.08
N ALA A 514 -1.12 26.27 39.54
CA ALA A 514 0.23 26.54 39.06
C ALA A 514 0.27 26.42 37.53
N PRO A 515 0.98 27.30 36.80
CA PRO A 515 1.15 27.15 35.37
C PRO A 515 1.93 25.87 35.11
N LEU A 516 1.27 24.85 34.55
CA LEU A 516 1.94 23.71 33.96
C LEU A 516 2.78 24.23 32.79
N GLY A 517 4.09 23.99 32.86
CA GLY A 517 5.08 24.49 31.92
C GLY A 517 4.71 24.20 30.47
N LEU A 518 4.54 25.27 29.70
CA LEU A 518 4.58 25.25 28.24
C LEU A 518 5.98 24.80 27.79
N GLY A 519 6.02 23.69 27.05
CA GLY A 519 7.18 23.31 26.23
C GLY A 519 7.44 24.35 25.13
N PRO A 520 8.60 24.28 24.45
CA PRO A 520 9.05 25.34 23.56
C PRO A 520 8.08 25.56 22.41
N ALA A 521 7.63 26.82 22.28
CA ALA A 521 6.86 27.32 21.15
C ALA A 521 7.68 27.15 19.87
N LEU A 522 7.19 26.31 18.96
CA LEU A 522 7.56 26.39 17.56
C LEU A 522 6.92 27.66 17.00
N ALA A 523 7.75 28.65 16.67
CA ALA A 523 7.32 29.83 15.93
C ALA A 523 6.73 29.39 14.59
N LEU A 524 5.39 29.36 14.51
CA LEU A 524 4.68 29.20 13.25
C LEU A 524 4.65 30.57 12.56
N ASP A 525 5.36 30.63 11.45
CA ASP A 525 5.48 31.79 10.58
C ASP A 525 4.13 32.05 9.89
N VAL A 526 3.42 33.08 10.36
CA VAL A 526 2.07 33.44 9.91
C VAL A 526 2.05 33.87 8.43
N GLU A 527 3.19 34.28 7.86
CA GLU A 527 3.30 34.64 6.43
C GLU A 527 3.06 33.46 5.47
N ARG A 528 3.20 32.20 5.91
CA ARG A 528 2.94 31.05 5.05
C ARG A 528 1.47 30.68 4.88
N TYR A 529 0.57 31.16 5.75
CA TYR A 529 -0.85 30.76 5.73
C TYR A 529 -1.77 31.67 4.90
N VAL A 530 -1.31 32.86 4.48
CA VAL A 530 -2.13 33.82 3.70
C VAL A 530 -1.69 33.90 2.23
N GLY A 531 -0.49 33.45 1.88
CA GLY A 531 0.08 33.59 0.54
C GLY A 531 -0.12 32.40 -0.41
N ALA A 532 -1.35 32.05 -0.78
CA ALA A 532 -1.64 31.29 -2.02
C ALA A 532 -3.16 31.20 -2.34
N VAL A 533 -3.90 32.31 -2.30
CA VAL A 533 -5.17 32.40 -3.02
C VAL A 533 -4.87 32.86 -4.45
N GLY A 534 -4.34 31.94 -5.25
CA GLY A 534 -4.14 32.12 -6.69
C GLY A 534 -5.45 31.91 -7.44
N VAL A 535 -6.33 32.91 -7.43
CA VAL A 535 -7.46 32.97 -8.37
C VAL A 535 -6.91 33.40 -9.72
N GLY A 536 -6.84 32.45 -10.66
CA GLY A 536 -6.55 32.73 -12.06
C GLY A 536 -7.67 33.55 -12.68
N ALA A 537 -7.49 34.87 -12.73
CA ALA A 537 -8.29 35.77 -13.55
C ALA A 537 -7.44 36.23 -14.75
N GLN A 538 -7.76 35.67 -15.92
CA GLN A 538 -7.30 36.19 -17.20
C GLN A 538 -7.88 37.59 -17.43
N LEU A 539 -7.04 38.62 -17.34
CA LEU A 539 -7.36 39.96 -17.85
C LEU A 539 -6.46 40.26 -19.04
N ARG A 540 -7.03 40.06 -20.24
CA ARG A 540 -6.60 40.72 -21.47
C ARG A 540 -6.80 42.22 -21.30
N LEU A 541 -5.72 42.99 -21.35
CA LEU A 541 -5.79 44.43 -21.60
C LEU A 541 -5.19 44.72 -22.98
N VAL A 542 -6.06 45.22 -23.86
CA VAL A 542 -5.76 45.87 -25.14
C VAL A 542 -5.63 47.37 -24.87
N GLY A 543 -4.59 48.01 -25.40
CA GLY A 543 -4.51 49.47 -25.48
C GLY A 543 -3.09 50.00 -25.68
N GLY A 544 -2.75 50.41 -26.90
CA GLY A 544 -1.58 51.26 -27.21
C GLY A 544 -1.70 52.63 -26.53
N VAL A 545 -0.70 53.52 -26.50
CA VAL A 545 0.10 54.17 -27.56
C VAL A 545 1.06 55.11 -26.75
N LEU A 546 2.37 55.27 -26.96
CA LEU A 546 3.06 56.14 -27.94
C LEU A 546 4.58 56.10 -27.63
N ARG A 547 5.39 56.17 -28.69
CA ARG A 547 6.87 56.26 -28.73
C ARG A 547 7.39 57.66 -28.32
N PRO A 548 8.69 57.85 -27.98
CA PRO A 548 9.76 58.01 -28.99
C PRO A 548 11.09 57.30 -28.63
N GLN A 549 11.67 56.52 -29.55
CA GLN A 549 12.89 56.85 -30.32
C GLN A 549 14.08 57.41 -29.51
N GLN A 550 15.12 56.58 -29.32
CA GLN A 550 16.50 57.01 -29.54
C GLN A 550 17.35 55.85 -30.10
N ALA A 551 18.10 56.18 -31.14
CA ALA A 551 18.91 55.30 -31.97
C ALA A 551 20.29 55.03 -31.34
N ARG A 552 20.86 53.85 -31.59
CA ARG A 552 22.26 53.69 -32.08
C ARG A 552 22.63 52.22 -32.37
N ARG A 553 22.89 51.99 -33.67
CA ARG A 553 23.98 51.20 -34.30
C ARG A 553 24.17 49.70 -33.94
N ARG A 554 23.84 48.85 -34.92
CA ARG A 554 24.54 47.59 -35.27
C ARG A 554 25.83 47.89 -36.07
N PRO A 555 26.74 46.91 -36.18
CA PRO A 555 26.86 46.07 -37.39
C PRO A 555 26.86 44.57 -36.98
N GLY A 556 26.64 43.53 -37.80
CA GLY A 556 26.61 43.28 -39.24
C GLY A 556 27.00 41.79 -39.45
N LEU A 557 26.62 41.18 -40.58
CA LEU A 557 26.82 39.77 -41.05
C LEU A 557 25.79 38.72 -40.56
N GLY A 558 25.12 37.90 -41.38
CA GLY A 558 25.05 37.72 -42.84
C GLY A 558 24.18 36.48 -43.18
N ALA A 559 23.47 36.52 -44.34
CA ALA A 559 23.07 35.44 -45.30
C ALA A 559 22.58 34.05 -44.79
N ALA A 560 21.61 33.32 -45.38
CA ALA A 560 20.79 33.45 -46.60
C ALA A 560 19.68 32.33 -46.63
N GLY A 561 18.62 32.59 -47.42
CA GLY A 561 17.77 31.66 -48.22
C GLY A 561 16.94 30.56 -47.51
N ALA A 562 15.81 30.06 -48.04
CA ALA A 562 14.93 30.44 -49.14
C ALA A 562 13.61 29.63 -48.98
N ALA A 563 12.50 30.19 -49.45
CA ALA A 563 11.15 29.63 -49.51
C ALA A 563 10.97 28.80 -50.82
N PRO A 564 9.77 28.35 -51.27
CA PRO A 564 8.39 28.75 -50.94
C PRO A 564 7.60 27.77 -50.07
#